data_AF-A0AAV8VGV5-F1
#
_entry.id   AF-A0AAV8VGV5-F1
#
_cell.length_a   1.000
_cell.length_b   1.000
_cell.length_c   1.000
_cell.angle_alpha   90.00
_cell.angle_beta   90.00
_cell.angle_gamma   90.00
#
_symmetry.space_group_name_H-M   'P 1'
#
loop_
_entity.id
_entity.type
_entity.pdbx_description
1 polymer ?
#
loop_
_entity_poly.entity_id
_entity_poly.type
_entity_poly.pdbx_seq_one_letter_code
_entity_poly.pdbx_strand_id
1 'polypeptide(L)'
;MVLSERPRLEILILLGCGDKIRSEAEVCALFNAKYPENQISQGAVSKIFHKFEEHDTVHDLPRIGLARALNEEKKSDIALEFLENPHTSTVSLARNHDAP
;
A
#
# COMPACT_ATOMS: atom_id res chain seq x y z
N MET A 1 -2.62 1.13 12.13
CA MET A 1 -1.62 0.22 12.73
C MET A 1 -0.89 -0.48 11.59
N VAL A 2 0.44 -0.42 11.57
CA VAL A 2 1.23 -1.11 10.53
C VAL A 2 1.62 -2.46 11.11
N LEU A 3 0.87 -3.51 10.75
CA LEU A 3 1.27 -4.89 11.06
C LEU A 3 2.48 -5.26 10.22
N SER A 4 3.50 -5.88 10.81
CA SER A 4 4.59 -6.47 10.03
C SER A 4 4.10 -7.68 9.25
N GLU A 5 4.92 -8.17 8.31
CA GLU A 5 4.52 -9.25 7.39
C GLU A 5 4.21 -10.56 8.11
N ARG A 6 5.00 -10.91 9.13
CA ARG A 6 4.82 -12.15 9.88
C ARG A 6 3.43 -12.25 10.56
N PRO A 7 2.95 -11.23 11.29
CA PRO A 7 1.56 -11.15 11.74
C PRO A 7 0.51 -11.31 10.64
N ARG A 8 0.73 -10.72 9.45
CA ARG A 8 -0.22 -10.83 8.34
C ARG A 8 -0.29 -12.25 7.78
N LEU A 9 0.86 -12.89 7.61
CA LEU A 9 0.95 -14.30 7.23
C LEU A 9 0.23 -15.18 8.26
N GLU A 10 0.44 -14.91 9.55
CA GLU A 10 -0.23 -15.67 10.60
C GLU A 10 -1.76 -15.51 10.56
N ILE A 11 -2.26 -14.30 10.29
CA ILE A 11 -3.69 -14.05 10.09
C ILE A 11 -4.23 -14.89 8.93
N LEU A 12 -3.52 -14.95 7.80
CA LEU A 12 -3.93 -15.76 6.65
C LEU A 12 -3.93 -17.27 6.97
N ILE A 13 -2.91 -17.77 7.67
CA ILE A 13 -2.83 -19.17 8.12
C ILE A 13 -3.98 -19.50 9.08
N LEU A 14 -4.35 -18.57 9.97
CA LEU A 14 -5.47 -18.74 10.88
C LEU A 14 -6.81 -18.73 10.14
N LEU A 15 -6.95 -17.92 9.10
CA LEU A 15 -8.13 -17.82 8.24
C LEU A 15 -8.38 -19.13 7.49
N GLY A 16 -7.33 -19.70 6.91
CA GLY A 16 -7.42 -21.05 6.39
C GLY A 16 -6.09 -21.61 5.90
N CYS A 17 -5.90 -22.91 6.15
CA CYS A 17 -4.77 -23.68 5.65
C CYS A 17 -5.22 -25.14 5.50
N GLY A 18 -5.08 -25.69 4.29
CA GLY A 18 -5.67 -26.98 3.92
C GLY A 18 -7.20 -26.91 3.89
N ASP A 19 -7.87 -27.86 4.53
CA ASP A 19 -9.34 -27.98 4.52
C ASP A 19 -10.04 -27.11 5.60
N LYS A 20 -9.28 -26.38 6.41
CA LYS A 20 -9.82 -25.57 7.49
C LYS A 20 -10.05 -24.15 7.00
N ILE A 21 -11.30 -23.70 7.11
CA ILE A 21 -11.69 -22.30 6.89
C ILE A 21 -12.33 -21.80 8.18
N ARG A 22 -11.82 -20.71 8.74
CA ARG A 22 -12.37 -20.02 9.91
C ARG A 22 -13.01 -18.72 9.49
N SER A 23 -13.98 -18.27 10.27
CA SER A 23 -14.54 -16.93 10.09
C SER A 23 -13.55 -15.84 10.52
N GLU A 24 -13.66 -14.65 9.92
CA GLU A 24 -12.81 -13.50 10.29
C GLU A 24 -12.93 -13.13 11.78
N ALA A 25 -14.12 -13.30 12.36
CA ALA A 25 -14.38 -13.02 13.77
C ALA A 25 -13.61 -13.98 14.69
N GLU A 26 -13.57 -15.27 14.35
CA GLU A 26 -12.78 -16.26 15.09
C GLU A 26 -11.28 -15.98 14.96
N VAL A 27 -10.81 -15.64 13.75
CA VAL A 27 -9.39 -15.28 13.54
C VAL A 27 -9.01 -14.06 14.36
N CYS A 28 -9.85 -13.03 14.36
CA CYS A 28 -9.65 -11.83 15.17
C CYS A 28 -9.52 -12.18 16.66
N ALA A 29 -10.44 -13.00 17.18
CA ALA A 29 -10.41 -13.43 18.58
C ALA A 29 -9.13 -14.24 18.91
N LEU A 30 -8.77 -15.22 18.07
CA LEU A 30 -7.58 -16.05 18.25
C LEU A 30 -6.29 -15.23 18.19
N PHE A 31 -6.19 -14.32 17.21
CA PHE A 31 -5.04 -13.46 17.05
C PHE A 31 -4.88 -12.51 18.24
N ASN A 32 -5.97 -11.86 18.68
CA ASN A 32 -5.95 -10.93 19.81
C ASN A 32 -5.68 -11.63 21.14
N ALA A 33 -6.13 -12.88 21.30
CA ALA A 33 -5.79 -13.69 22.47
C ALA A 33 -4.30 -14.02 22.54
N LYS A 34 -3.67 -14.23 21.38
CA LYS A 34 -2.22 -14.50 21.28
C LYS A 34 -1.37 -13.23 21.42
N TYR A 35 -1.88 -12.09 20.94
CA TYR A 35 -1.18 -10.80 20.91
C TYR A 35 -1.98 -9.71 21.63
N PRO A 36 -2.08 -9.75 22.97
CA PRO A 36 -2.86 -8.79 23.75
C PRO A 36 -2.37 -7.35 23.61
N GLU A 37 -1.07 -7.15 23.39
CA GLU A 37 -0.46 -5.82 23.22
C GLU A 37 -0.72 -5.22 21.83
N ASN A 38 -1.07 -6.04 20.84
CA ASN A 38 -1.19 -5.65 19.42
C ASN A 38 -2.50 -6.16 18.84
N GLN A 39 -3.61 -5.71 19.43
CA GLN A 39 -4.94 -6.10 18.98
C GLN A 39 -5.26 -5.57 17.58
N ILE A 40 -5.96 -6.41 16.82
CA ILE A 40 -6.48 -6.09 15.50
C ILE A 40 -8.00 -6.10 15.53
N SER A 41 -8.62 -5.35 14.63
CA SER A 41 -10.06 -5.43 14.41
C SER A 41 -10.39 -6.49 13.35
N GLN A 42 -11.63 -6.96 13.33
CA GLN A 42 -12.11 -7.83 12.25
C GLN A 42 -11.93 -7.17 10.87
N GLY A 43 -12.18 -5.87 10.75
CA GLY A 43 -11.93 -5.14 9.50
C GLY A 43 -10.46 -5.15 9.06
N ALA A 44 -9.51 -5.27 9.99
CA ALA A 44 -8.10 -5.44 9.63
C ALA A 44 -7.84 -6.83 9.05
N VAL A 45 -8.45 -7.88 9.61
CA VAL A 45 -8.42 -9.25 9.05
C VAL A 45 -8.98 -9.26 7.64
N SER A 46 -10.17 -8.67 7.44
CA SER A 46 -10.84 -8.60 6.14
C SER A 46 -9.98 -7.88 5.09
N LYS A 47 -9.38 -6.74 5.44
CA LYS A 47 -8.48 -6.01 4.54
C LYS A 47 -7.24 -6.81 4.15
N ILE A 48 -6.66 -7.55 5.09
CA ILE A 48 -5.48 -8.39 4.82
C ILE A 48 -5.87 -9.53 3.87
N PHE A 49 -7.02 -10.16 4.11
CA PHE A 49 -7.53 -11.22 3.25
C PHE A 49 -7.83 -10.72 1.83
N HIS A 50 -8.62 -9.65 1.68
CA HIS A 50 -8.97 -9.10 0.36
C HIS A 50 -7.72 -8.66 -0.41
N LYS A 51 -6.75 -8.01 0.27
CA LYS A 51 -5.49 -7.63 -0.36
C LYS A 51 -4.72 -8.86 -0.88
N PHE A 52 -4.74 -9.96 -0.12
CA PHE A 52 -4.08 -11.18 -0.52
C PHE A 52 -4.79 -11.82 -1.72
N GLU A 53 -6.12 -11.92 -1.70
CA GLU A 53 -6.90 -12.40 -2.85
C GLU A 53 -6.69 -11.57 -4.13
N GLU A 54 -6.60 -10.24 -4.00
CA GLU A 54 -6.48 -9.34 -5.16
C GLU A 54 -5.06 -9.27 -5.73
N HIS A 55 -4.04 -9.31 -4.88
CA HIS A 55 -2.65 -9.01 -5.27
C HIS A 55 -1.65 -10.13 -4.99
N ASP A 56 -2.09 -11.24 -4.40
CA ASP A 56 -1.29 -12.42 -4.04
C ASP A 56 -0.04 -12.06 -3.22
N THR A 57 -0.17 -11.07 -2.34
CA THR A 57 0.95 -10.52 -1.58
C THR A 57 0.58 -10.10 -0.16
N VAL A 58 1.48 -10.40 0.77
CA VAL A 58 1.41 -9.93 2.16
C VAL A 58 2.13 -8.60 2.38
N HIS A 59 3.00 -8.22 1.44
CA HIS A 59 3.77 -6.97 1.47
C HIS A 59 2.84 -5.76 1.45
N ASP A 60 3.33 -4.64 1.96
CA ASP A 60 2.62 -3.37 1.76
C ASP A 60 2.64 -3.00 0.29
N LEU A 61 1.46 -2.66 -0.24
CA LEU A 61 1.38 -2.09 -1.56
C LEU A 61 2.03 -0.71 -1.52
N PRO A 62 2.74 -0.30 -2.59
CA PRO A 62 3.25 1.04 -2.69
C PRO A 62 2.08 2.00 -2.48
N ARG A 63 2.23 2.93 -1.52
CA ARG A 63 1.25 4.00 -1.36
C ARG A 63 1.32 4.81 -2.64
N ILE A 64 0.35 4.58 -3.52
CA ILE A 64 0.09 5.47 -4.63
C ILE A 64 -0.45 6.73 -3.97
N GLY A 65 0.46 7.62 -3.57
CA GLY A 65 0.11 9.02 -3.39
C GLY A 65 -0.54 9.47 -4.67
N LEU A 66 -1.52 10.37 -4.56
CA LEU A 66 -2.19 10.97 -5.70
C LEU A 66 -1.16 11.82 -6.47
N ALA A 67 -0.25 11.18 -7.19
CA ALA A 67 0.58 11.83 -8.17
C ALA A 67 -0.40 12.25 -9.24
N ARG A 68 -0.62 13.57 -9.35
CA ARG A 68 -1.33 14.14 -10.48
C ARG A 68 -0.64 13.58 -11.72
N ALA A 69 -1.33 12.71 -12.46
CA ALA A 69 -0.74 12.06 -13.62
C ALA A 69 -0.27 13.18 -14.56
N LEU A 70 1.05 13.33 -14.70
CA LEU A 70 1.61 14.21 -15.71
C LEU A 70 1.37 13.53 -17.05
N ASN A 71 0.65 14.21 -17.95
CA ASN A 71 0.51 13.74 -19.32
C ASN A 71 1.91 13.63 -19.96
N GLU A 72 2.08 12.70 -20.92
CA GLU A 72 3.37 12.46 -21.57
C GLU A 72 3.97 13.75 -22.19
N GLU A 73 3.12 14.63 -22.74
CA GLU A 73 3.53 15.94 -23.26
C GLU A 73 4.23 16.79 -22.19
N LYS A 74 3.64 16.89 -20.99
CA LYS A 74 4.25 17.64 -19.87
C LYS A 74 5.57 17.03 -19.43
N LYS A 75 5.71 15.71 -19.49
CA LYS A 75 6.98 15.02 -19.17
C LYS A 75 8.06 15.36 -20.19
N SER A 76 7.70 15.40 -21.48
CA SER A 76 8.61 15.78 -22.56
C SER A 76 9.07 17.24 -22.43
N ASP A 77 8.16 18.16 -22.13
CA ASP A 77 8.48 19.59 -22.01
C ASP A 77 9.43 19.86 -20.83
N ILE A 78 9.19 19.23 -19.67
CA ILE A 78 10.10 19.32 -18.51
C ILE A 78 11.48 18.76 -18.85
N ALA A 79 11.54 17.64 -19.58
CA ALA A 79 12.80 17.02 -19.97
C ALA A 79 13.60 17.90 -20.95
N LEU A 80 12.92 18.57 -21.88
CA LEU A 80 13.54 19.51 -22.81
C LEU A 80 14.06 20.75 -22.07
N GLU A 81 13.26 21.35 -21.18
CA GLU A 81 13.69 22.54 -20.42
C GLU A 81 14.90 22.25 -19.52
N PHE A 82 14.97 21.04 -18.94
CA PHE A 82 16.13 20.62 -18.16
C PHE A 82 17.38 20.38 -19.04
N LEU A 83 17.20 19.84 -20.25
CA LEU A 83 18.30 19.64 -21.20
C LEU A 83 18.85 20.98 -21.71
N GLU A 84 17.96 21.93 -22.01
CA GLU A 84 18.32 23.27 -22.48
C GLU A 84 18.95 24.12 -21.37
N ASN A 85 18.50 23.96 -20.13
CA ASN A 85 19.03 24.67 -18.97
C ASN A 85 19.27 23.73 -17.78
N PRO A 86 20.42 23.02 -17.74
CA PRO A 86 20.73 22.05 -16.68
C PRO A 86 20.86 22.63 -15.27
N HIS A 87 21.00 23.96 -15.17
CA HIS A 87 21.10 24.68 -13.89
C HIS A 87 19.74 25.13 -13.34
N THR A 88 18.65 24.86 -14.08
CA THR A 88 17.30 25.22 -13.63
C THR A 88 16.95 24.41 -12.40
N SER A 89 16.56 25.10 -11.34
CA SER A 89 16.12 24.46 -10.10
C SER A 89 14.84 23.67 -10.32
N THR A 90 14.76 22.49 -9.71
CA THR A 90 13.56 21.64 -9.72
C THR A 90 12.31 22.35 -9.22
N VAL A 91 12.45 23.34 -8.33
CA VAL A 91 11.34 24.18 -7.85
C VAL A 91 10.81 25.12 -8.93
N SER A 92 11.70 25.61 -9.80
CA SER A 92 11.32 26.49 -10.92
C SER A 92 10.65 25.68 -12.02
N LEU A 93 11.21 24.50 -12.35
CA LEU A 93 10.58 23.55 -13.28
C LEU A 93 9.19 23.13 -12.80
N ALA A 94 9.05 22.80 -11.52
CA ALA A 94 7.75 22.47 -10.96
C ALA A 94 6.76 23.62 -11.17
N ARG A 95 7.11 24.87 -10.83
CA ARG A 95 6.22 26.04 -11.00
C ARG A 95 5.89 26.35 -12.46
N ASN A 96 6.82 26.17 -13.38
CA ASN A 96 6.60 26.44 -14.81
C ASN A 96 5.59 25.44 -15.41
N HIS A 97 5.53 24.23 -14.86
CA HIS A 97 4.68 23.15 -15.35
C HIS A 97 3.49 22.83 -14.42
N ASP A 98 3.40 23.47 -13.25
CA ASP A 98 2.23 23.48 -12.37
C ASP A 98 1.25 24.59 -12.80
N ALA A 99 0.41 24.24 -13.77
CA ALA A 99 -0.82 24.97 -14.05
C ALA A 99 -2.02 24.04 -13.78
N PRO A 100 -3.20 24.60 -13.40
CA PRO A 100 -4.34 23.86 -12.85
C PRO A 100 -4.97 22.83 -13.78
#